data_AF-A0A759RBH1-F1
#
_entry.id   AF-A0A759RBH1-F1
#
_cell.length_a   1.000
_cell.length_b   1.000
_cell.length_c   1.000
_cell.angle_alpha   90.00
_cell.angle_beta   90.00
_cell.angle_gamma   90.00
#
_symmetry.space_group_name_H-M   'P 1'
#
loop_
_entity.id
_entity.type
_entity.pdbx_description
1 polymer ?
#
loop_
_entity_poly.entity_id
_entity_poly.type
_entity_poly.pdbx_seq_one_letter_code
_entity_poly.pdbx_strand_id
1 'polypeptide(L)'
;MRYGSVCSGIGGRIAAVLPVEKSVPRTWCRPFLKWAGGKYSLLPELDRLIPAGKRLIEPFVGGGSVFLNSDKHERFLLADVNADLINLYQMLAVVPDSVIGEAIKAFRHLNDVE
;
A
#
# COMPACT_ATOMS: atom_id res chain seq x y z
N MET A 1 -41.37 -49.54 -24.60
CA MET A 1 -40.36 -48.64 -25.21
C MET A 1 -41.07 -47.42 -25.78
N ARG A 2 -41.00 -46.30 -25.04
CA ARG A 2 -41.12 -44.88 -25.45
C ARG A 2 -41.16 -44.08 -24.15
N TYR A 3 -40.09 -43.36 -23.85
CA TYR A 3 -40.01 -42.27 -22.87
C TYR A 3 -39.05 -41.27 -23.52
N GLY A 4 -39.25 -39.96 -23.59
CA GLY A 4 -40.24 -39.06 -23.00
C GLY A 4 -39.57 -37.69 -23.14
N SER A 5 -40.21 -36.75 -23.81
CA SER A 5 -39.73 -35.38 -23.98
C SER A 5 -39.71 -34.67 -22.62
N VAL A 6 -38.58 -34.11 -22.21
CA VAL A 6 -38.48 -33.23 -21.03
C VAL A 6 -38.38 -31.79 -21.51
N CYS A 7 -39.40 -31.00 -21.16
CA CYS A 7 -39.42 -29.55 -21.31
C CYS A 7 -38.55 -28.86 -20.25
N SER A 8 -37.85 -27.82 -20.71
CA SER A 8 -37.28 -26.65 -20.02
C SER A 8 -37.51 -26.51 -18.51
N GLY A 9 -36.40 -26.52 -17.75
CA GLY A 9 -36.32 -26.15 -16.34
C GLY A 9 -35.22 -25.12 -16.08
N ILE A 10 -35.58 -24.08 -15.34
CA ILE A 10 -34.77 -22.94 -14.89
C ILE A 10 -33.66 -23.42 -13.94
N GLY A 11 -32.44 -22.89 -14.09
CA GLY A 11 -31.41 -22.95 -13.06
C GLY A 11 -30.06 -23.45 -13.55
N GLY A 12 -29.06 -22.55 -13.60
CA GLY A 12 -27.67 -22.97 -13.76
C GLY A 12 -26.82 -22.03 -14.61
N ARG A 13 -26.58 -20.82 -14.13
CA ARG A 13 -25.33 -20.10 -14.44
C ARG A 13 -24.79 -19.50 -13.16
N ILE A 14 -24.26 -20.38 -12.31
CA ILE A 14 -23.24 -19.96 -11.35
C ILE A 14 -22.08 -19.56 -12.25
N ALA A 15 -21.85 -18.24 -12.36
CA ALA A 15 -20.72 -17.69 -13.10
C ALA A 15 -19.48 -18.45 -12.65
N ALA A 16 -18.76 -19.03 -13.61
CA ALA A 16 -17.51 -19.73 -13.37
C ALA A 16 -16.62 -18.83 -12.50
N VAL A 17 -16.28 -19.32 -11.31
CA VAL A 17 -15.25 -18.71 -10.46
C VAL A 17 -14.00 -18.69 -11.33
N LEU A 18 -13.62 -17.49 -11.78
CA LEU A 18 -12.34 -17.30 -12.45
C LEU A 18 -11.25 -17.84 -11.52
N PRO A 19 -10.26 -18.58 -12.03
CA PRO A 19 -9.20 -19.09 -11.19
C PRO A 19 -8.55 -17.89 -10.49
N VAL A 20 -8.58 -17.89 -9.15
CA VAL A 20 -7.74 -16.98 -8.38
C VAL A 20 -6.32 -17.46 -8.61
N GLU A 21 -5.66 -16.90 -9.63
CA GLU A 21 -4.23 -17.11 -9.85
C GLU A 21 -3.51 -16.79 -8.54
N LYS A 22 -2.78 -17.78 -8.01
CA LYS A 22 -1.96 -17.58 -6.82
C LYS A 22 -0.83 -16.64 -7.21
N SER A 23 -1.00 -15.37 -6.90
CA SER A 23 0.02 -14.35 -7.12
C SER A 23 1.28 -14.67 -6.31
N VAL A 24 2.43 -14.40 -6.91
CA VAL A 24 3.74 -14.49 -6.26
C VAL A 24 3.69 -13.71 -4.94
N PRO A 25 4.28 -14.22 -3.83
CA PRO A 25 4.28 -13.49 -2.56
C PRO A 25 4.91 -12.11 -2.74
N ARG A 26 4.11 -11.05 -2.58
CA ARG A 26 4.60 -9.67 -2.66
C ARG A 26 5.48 -9.39 -1.44
N THR A 27 6.68 -8.85 -1.69
CA THR A 27 7.55 -8.33 -0.62
C THR A 27 7.16 -6.89 -0.32
N TRP A 28 6.78 -6.62 0.93
CA TRP A 28 6.35 -5.30 1.37
C TRP A 28 7.54 -4.48 1.91
N CYS A 29 7.64 -3.22 1.51
CA CYS A 29 8.62 -2.26 1.99
C CYS A 29 8.16 -1.64 3.31
N ARG A 30 8.99 -1.75 4.36
CA ARG A 30 8.73 -1.11 5.65
C ARG A 30 9.03 0.39 5.54
N PRO A 31 8.14 1.26 6.03
CA PRO A 31 8.48 2.65 6.26
C PRO A 31 9.77 2.84 7.06
N PHE A 32 10.50 3.91 6.74
CA PHE A 32 11.69 4.29 7.49
C PHE A 32 11.35 4.94 8.85
N LEU A 33 10.15 5.50 9.02
CA LEU A 33 9.67 6.06 10.28
C LEU A 33 8.83 5.05 11.07
N LYS A 34 9.11 4.95 12.38
CA LYS A 34 8.14 4.39 13.33
C LYS A 34 7.03 5.41 13.53
N TRP A 35 5.79 4.99 13.31
CA TRP A 35 4.63 5.87 13.42
C TRP A 35 3.45 5.16 14.08
N ALA A 36 2.77 5.84 15.00
CA ALA A 36 1.56 5.31 15.63
C ALA A 36 0.48 5.08 14.57
N GLY A 37 -0.19 3.92 14.62
CA GLY A 37 -1.21 3.57 13.62
C GLY A 37 -0.66 3.22 12.24
N GLY A 38 0.63 2.84 12.13
CA GLY A 38 1.22 2.36 10.89
C GLY A 38 0.45 1.17 10.30
N LYS A 39 0.06 1.27 9.03
CA LYS A 39 -0.81 0.28 8.36
C LYS A 39 -0.06 -0.88 7.71
N TYR A 40 1.22 -1.08 8.04
CA TYR A 40 2.07 -2.09 7.41
C TYR A 40 1.50 -3.51 7.51
N SER A 41 0.94 -3.90 8.65
CA SER A 41 0.33 -5.23 8.83
C SER A 41 -0.93 -5.44 7.99
N LEU A 42 -1.60 -4.36 7.58
CA LEU A 42 -2.84 -4.38 6.81
C LEU A 42 -2.61 -4.31 5.29
N LEU A 43 -1.35 -4.20 4.83
CA LEU A 43 -1.03 -4.04 3.41
C LEU A 43 -1.65 -5.12 2.51
N PRO A 44 -1.62 -6.42 2.87
CA PRO A 44 -2.23 -7.45 2.00
C PRO A 44 -3.74 -7.26 1.77
N GLU A 45 -4.45 -6.70 2.74
CA GLU A 45 -5.89 -6.46 2.63
C GLU A 45 -6.18 -5.12 1.93
N LEU A 46 -5.46 -4.06 2.30
CA LEU A 46 -5.56 -2.75 1.66
C LEU A 46 -5.22 -2.82 0.17
N ASP A 47 -4.21 -3.60 -0.21
CA ASP A 47 -3.85 -3.81 -1.61
C ASP A 47 -4.95 -4.53 -2.41
N ARG A 48 -5.80 -5.35 -1.79
CA ARG A 48 -6.94 -5.95 -2.48
C ARG A 48 -8.11 -4.97 -2.64
N LEU A 49 -8.31 -4.10 -1.64
CA LEU A 49 -9.46 -3.20 -1.57
C LEU A 49 -9.25 -1.88 -2.31
N ILE A 50 -8.03 -1.36 -2.35
CA ILE A 50 -7.73 -0.10 -3.02
C ILE A 50 -7.73 -0.37 -4.55
N PRO A 51 -8.63 0.25 -5.33
CA PRO A 51 -8.66 0.06 -6.77
C PRO A 51 -7.44 0.68 -7.46
N ALA A 52 -7.17 0.29 -8.70
CA ALA A 52 -6.20 0.99 -9.54
C ALA A 52 -6.75 2.34 -10.02
N GLY A 53 -5.86 3.30 -10.26
CA GLY A 53 -6.26 4.62 -10.71
C GLY A 53 -5.08 5.52 -11.05
N LYS A 54 -5.37 6.70 -11.60
CA LYS A 54 -4.33 7.65 -12.00
C LYS A 54 -3.59 8.28 -10.80
N ARG A 55 -4.26 8.37 -9.65
CA ARG A 55 -3.72 9.02 -8.45
C ARG A 55 -4.26 8.39 -7.17
N LEU A 56 -3.37 8.09 -6.23
CA LEU A 56 -3.72 7.78 -4.85
C LEU A 56 -3.73 9.06 -4.02
N ILE A 57 -4.77 9.25 -3.20
CA ILE A 57 -4.91 10.41 -2.30
C ILE A 57 -4.90 9.87 -0.87
N GLU A 58 -3.89 10.25 -0.09
CA GLU A 58 -3.75 9.86 1.32
C GLU A 58 -3.76 11.11 2.21
N PRO A 59 -4.90 11.47 2.82
CA PRO A 59 -5.01 12.67 3.66
C PRO A 59 -4.35 12.51 5.05
N PHE A 60 -3.98 11.28 5.42
CA PHE A 60 -3.35 10.94 6.70
C PHE A 60 -2.20 9.96 6.44
N VAL A 61 -1.14 10.45 5.80
CA VAL A 61 -0.04 9.59 5.30
C VAL A 61 0.73 8.93 6.44
N GLY A 62 0.96 9.63 7.56
CA GLY A 62 1.80 9.15 8.66
C GLY A 62 3.13 8.56 8.18
N GLY A 63 3.44 7.35 8.64
CA GLY A 63 4.64 6.61 8.19
C GLY A 63 4.61 6.15 6.72
N GLY A 64 3.54 6.36 5.96
CA GLY A 64 3.58 6.12 4.51
C GLY A 64 3.50 4.66 4.08
N SER A 65 3.00 3.76 4.93
CA SER A 65 2.96 2.32 4.63
C SER A 65 2.25 2.00 3.30
N VAL A 66 1.13 2.67 3.03
CA VAL A 66 0.28 2.36 1.86
C VAL A 66 0.90 2.90 0.58
N PHE A 67 1.21 4.19 0.51
CA PHE A 67 1.79 4.78 -0.71
C PHE A 67 3.13 4.14 -1.11
N LEU A 68 4.02 3.84 -0.15
CA LEU A 68 5.33 3.20 -0.42
C LEU A 68 5.20 1.80 -1.04
N ASN A 69 4.02 1.18 -0.92
CA ASN A 69 3.74 -0.17 -1.39
C ASN A 69 2.67 -0.21 -2.48
N SER A 70 2.28 0.94 -3.04
CA SER A 70 1.27 1.00 -4.10
C SER A 70 1.92 0.97 -5.48
N ASP A 71 1.65 -0.08 -6.24
CA ASP A 71 2.09 -0.24 -7.64
C ASP A 71 0.97 0.05 -8.66
N LYS A 72 -0.24 0.35 -8.18
CA LYS A 72 -1.45 0.57 -9.00
C LYS A 72 -1.72 2.03 -9.38
N HIS A 73 -0.83 2.95 -8.99
CA HIS A 73 -1.00 4.39 -9.17
C HIS A 73 0.28 5.05 -9.66
N GLU A 74 0.13 6.02 -10.56
CA GLU A 74 1.26 6.79 -11.12
C GLU A 74 1.58 8.05 -10.31
N ARG A 75 0.60 8.57 -9.58
CA ARG A 75 0.69 9.84 -8.85
C ARG A 75 0.17 9.70 -7.43
N PHE A 76 0.73 10.50 -6.55
CA PHE A 76 0.40 10.49 -5.12
C PHE A 76 0.13 11.91 -4.65
N LEU A 77 -0.97 12.11 -3.93
CA LEU A 77 -1.26 13.33 -3.19
C LEU A 77 -1.31 12.96 -1.71
N LEU A 78 -0.23 13.27 -1.00
CA LEU A 78 -0.02 12.88 0.38
C LEU A 78 -0.18 14.12 1.27
N ALA A 79 -0.95 13.98 2.34
CA ALA A 79 -1.10 15.03 3.35
C ALA A 79 -1.09 14.42 4.75
N ASP A 80 -0.75 15.27 5.71
CA ASP A 80 -0.83 15.04 7.15
C ASP A 80 -0.97 16.40 7.83
N VAL A 81 -1.50 16.42 9.05
CA VAL A 81 -1.55 17.66 9.84
C VAL A 81 -0.17 18.02 10.40
N ASN A 82 0.73 17.03 10.53
CA ASN A 82 2.08 17.26 11.00
C ASN A 82 2.96 17.85 9.87
N ALA A 83 3.23 19.16 9.97
CA ALA A 83 4.04 19.88 8.99
C ALA A 83 5.50 19.39 8.94
N ASP A 84 6.09 18.96 10.05
CA ASP A 84 7.47 18.45 10.08
C ASP A 84 7.58 17.13 9.32
N LEU A 85 6.58 16.26 9.46
CA LEU A 85 6.48 15.01 8.70
C LEU A 85 6.41 15.30 7.19
N ILE A 86 5.55 16.23 6.78
CA ILE A 86 5.41 16.60 5.37
C ILE A 86 6.69 17.24 4.84
N ASN A 87 7.32 18.12 5.60
CA ASN A 87 8.61 18.73 5.23
C ASN A 87 9.70 17.66 5.09
N LEU A 88 9.76 16.66 5.97
CA LEU A 88 10.70 15.56 5.88
C LEU A 88 10.53 14.76 4.58
N TYR A 89 9.29 14.40 4.21
CA TYR A 89 9.04 13.72 2.93
C TYR A 89 9.41 14.59 1.73
N GLN A 90 9.11 15.90 1.77
CA GLN A 90 9.50 16.83 0.71
C GLN A 90 11.03 16.93 0.58
N MET A 91 11.75 17.03 1.69
CA MET A 91 13.22 17.07 1.68
C MET A 91 13.81 15.75 1.16
N LEU A 92 13.26 14.61 1.55
CA LEU A 92 13.68 13.30 1.01
C LEU A 92 13.43 13.20 -0.51
N ALA A 93 12.41 13.86 -1.04
CA ALA A 93 12.14 13.88 -2.47
C ALA A 93 13.07 14.81 -3.26
N VAL A 94 13.58 15.88 -2.63
CA VAL A 94 14.36 16.94 -3.32
C VAL A 94 15.86 16.82 -3.07
N VAL A 95 16.28 16.52 -1.83
CA VAL A 95 17.69 16.47 -1.38
C VAL A 95 17.99 15.24 -0.50
N PRO A 96 17.73 14.00 -0.98
CA PRO A 96 17.83 12.78 -0.16
C PRO A 96 19.22 12.58 0.47
N ASP A 97 20.30 12.80 -0.29
CA ASP A 97 21.67 12.58 0.20
C ASP A 97 22.04 13.51 1.35
N SER A 98 21.56 14.76 1.32
CA SER A 98 21.76 15.71 2.41
C SER A 98 21.00 15.27 3.66
N VAL A 99 19.74 14.85 3.52
CA VAL A 99 18.94 14.34 4.65
C VAL A 99 19.59 13.10 5.26
N ILE A 100 20.04 12.16 4.43
CA ILE A 100 20.73 10.94 4.89
C ILE A 100 22.06 11.30 5.57
N GLY A 101 22.84 12.22 5.00
CA GLY A 101 24.10 12.68 5.56
C GLY A 101 23.93 13.31 6.96
N GLU A 102 22.95 14.20 7.12
CA GLU A 102 22.64 14.80 8.41
C GLU A 102 22.07 13.78 9.41
N ALA A 103 21.20 12.87 8.96
CA ALA A 103 20.70 11.79 9.81
C ALA A 103 21.84 10.89 10.32
N ILE A 104 22.78 10.49 9.45
CA ILE A 104 23.95 9.70 9.85
C ILE A 104 24.78 10.43 10.91
N LYS A 105 25.02 11.74 10.74
CA LYS A 105 25.74 12.54 11.76
C LYS A 105 24.99 12.56 13.09
N ALA A 106 23.68 12.81 13.07
CA ALA A 106 22.86 12.86 14.27
C ALA A 106 22.84 11.51 15.00
N PHE A 107 22.57 10.40 14.29
CA PHE A 107 22.41 9.08 14.89
C PHE A 107 23.74 8.37 15.20
N ARG A 108 24.87 8.80 14.63
CA ARG A 108 26.20 8.33 15.06
C ARG A 108 26.58 8.79 16.46
N HIS A 109 26.08 9.95 16.90
CA HIS A 109 26.42 10.51 18.20
C HIS A 109 25.30 10.32 19.24
N LEU A 110 24.05 10.11 18.81
CA LEU A 110 22.88 10.02 19.68
C LEU A 110 22.43 8.59 19.99
N ASN A 111 23.05 7.55 19.42
CA ASN A 111 22.75 6.15 19.76
C ASN A 111 23.63 5.59 20.89
N ASP A 112 24.65 6.34 21.33
CA ASP A 112 25.60 5.93 22.37
C ASP A 112 25.32 6.57 23.75
N VAL A 113 24.21 7.30 23.89
CA VAL A 113 23.79 7.88 25.17
C VAL A 113 22.68 7.02 25.76
N GLU A 114 23.06 6.13 26.69
CA GLU A 114 22.16 5.57 27.71
C GLU A 114 21.73 6.67 28.70
#